data_AF-A0A7R9R235-F1
#
_entry.id   AF-A0A7R9R235-F1
#
_cell.length_a   1.000
_cell.length_b   1.000
_cell.length_c   1.000
_cell.angle_alpha   90.00
_cell.angle_beta   90.00
_cell.angle_gamma   90.00
#
_symmetry.space_group_name_H-M   'P 1'
#
loop_
_entity.id
_entity.type
_entity.pdbx_description
1 polymer ?
#
loop_
_entity_poly.entity_id
_entity_poly.type
_entity_poly.pdbx_seq_one_letter_code
_entity_poly.pdbx_strand_id
1 'polypeptide(L)'
;MIETREEDCTPEVHNTLLELYLQSYKNEIKEDGLATKESQIMKLLQSGKAKYEVEQAMVLCQMSHFDAGLLYLYEKAKMFKQILNNFIATNNSTKVLETCQKYGDQEPNLWVDALWYFSNTDDNDKTIQVLNEIERKRLLQPIMIIEILSRSECATLAV
;
A
#
# COMPACT_ATOMS: atom_id res chain seq x y z
N MET A 1 -46.18 16.03 -10.06
CA MET A 1 -45.53 14.71 -10.03
C MET A 1 -44.45 14.73 -11.10
N ILE A 2 -43.26 15.19 -10.73
CA ILE A 2 -42.05 15.06 -11.55
C ILE A 2 -40.97 14.70 -10.54
N GLU A 3 -40.89 13.41 -10.20
CA GLU A 3 -39.73 12.88 -9.50
C GLU A 3 -38.56 12.98 -10.48
N THR A 4 -37.62 13.86 -10.16
CA THR A 4 -36.28 13.84 -10.69
C THR A 4 -35.71 12.44 -10.45
N ARG A 5 -35.68 11.62 -11.51
CA ARG A 5 -34.85 10.41 -11.57
C ARG A 5 -33.41 10.88 -11.44
N GLU A 6 -32.92 10.95 -10.22
CA GLU A 6 -31.50 10.77 -9.97
C GLU A 6 -31.16 9.42 -10.60
N GLU A 7 -30.48 9.44 -11.75
CA GLU A 7 -29.82 8.25 -12.27
C GLU A 7 -28.72 7.92 -11.26
N ASP A 8 -29.11 7.20 -10.20
CA ASP A 8 -28.20 6.51 -9.31
C ASP A 8 -27.41 5.52 -10.17
N CYS A 9 -26.30 5.97 -10.76
CA CYS A 9 -25.36 5.08 -11.42
C CYS A 9 -25.00 3.99 -10.42
N THR A 10 -25.40 2.77 -10.74
CA THR A 10 -25.24 1.65 -9.83
C THR A 10 -23.74 1.33 -9.68
N PRO A 11 -23.32 0.72 -8.56
CA PRO A 11 -21.94 0.31 -8.34
C PRO A 11 -21.35 -0.47 -9.53
N GLU A 12 -22.17 -1.31 -10.16
CA GLU A 12 -21.80 -2.17 -11.28
C GLU A 12 -21.38 -1.34 -12.50
N VAL A 13 -22.06 -0.24 -12.79
CA VAL A 13 -21.70 0.66 -13.90
C VAL A 13 -20.33 1.29 -13.67
N HIS A 14 -20.03 1.70 -12.44
CA HIS A 14 -18.72 2.26 -12.10
C HIS A 14 -17.62 1.19 -12.12
N ASN A 15 -17.92 -0.04 -11.68
CA ASN A 15 -16.98 -1.15 -11.71
C ASN A 15 -16.64 -1.53 -13.15
N THR A 16 -17.63 -1.65 -14.05
CA THR A 16 -17.41 -1.90 -15.48
C THR A 16 -16.66 -0.74 -16.14
N LEU A 17 -16.98 0.51 -15.79
CA LEU A 17 -16.23 1.66 -16.29
C LEU A 17 -14.76 1.58 -15.87
N LEU A 18 -14.48 1.35 -14.58
CA LEU A 18 -13.13 1.21 -14.06
C LEU A 18 -12.37 0.07 -14.75
N GLU A 19 -13.03 -1.08 -14.96
CA GLU A 19 -12.47 -2.22 -15.70
C GLU A 19 -12.09 -1.84 -17.13
N LEU A 20 -12.98 -1.17 -17.88
CA LEU A 20 -12.69 -0.72 -19.24
C LEU A 20 -11.50 0.24 -19.30
N TYR A 21 -11.42 1.19 -18.36
CA TYR A 21 -10.30 2.12 -18.28
C TYR A 21 -8.99 1.40 -17.98
N LEU A 22 -8.98 0.48 -17.01
CA LEU A 22 -7.80 -0.31 -16.63
C LEU A 22 -7.38 -1.30 -17.72
N GLN A 23 -8.32 -1.87 -18.48
CA GLN A 23 -8.02 -2.70 -19.64
C GLN A 23 -7.41 -1.87 -20.77
N SER A 24 -7.93 -0.65 -20.99
CA SER A 24 -7.35 0.28 -21.97
C SER A 24 -5.94 0.74 -21.57
N TYR A 25 -5.68 0.88 -20.27
CA TYR A 25 -4.35 1.17 -19.73
C TYR A 25 -3.39 0.01 -20.01
N LYS A 26 -3.80 -1.23 -19.71
CA LYS A 26 -2.99 -2.43 -19.94
C LYS A 26 -2.63 -2.65 -21.41
N ASN A 27 -3.55 -2.35 -22.32
CA ASN A 27 -3.35 -2.54 -23.75
C ASN A 27 -2.45 -1.46 -24.40
N GLU A 28 -2.42 -0.25 -23.84
CA GLU A 28 -1.70 0.91 -24.39
C GLU A 28 -0.38 1.24 -23.67
N ILE A 29 0.18 0.33 -22.87
CA ILE A 29 1.50 0.46 -22.21
C ILE A 29 2.64 0.78 -23.23
N LYS A 30 2.37 0.77 -24.53
CA LYS A 30 3.33 0.99 -25.62
C LYS A 30 3.29 2.39 -26.27
N GLU A 31 2.38 3.29 -25.89
CA GLU A 31 2.25 4.64 -26.49
C GLU A 31 2.32 5.79 -25.47
N ASP A 32 2.69 6.98 -25.95
CA ASP A 32 2.90 8.27 -25.24
C ASP A 32 1.68 8.77 -24.43
N GLY A 33 0.52 8.10 -24.53
CA GLY A 33 -0.73 8.42 -23.84
C GLY A 33 -0.87 7.87 -22.42
N LEU A 34 0.08 7.07 -21.93
CA LEU A 34 -0.04 6.33 -20.66
C LEU A 34 -0.33 7.24 -19.46
N ALA A 35 0.44 8.32 -19.30
CA ALA A 35 0.30 9.25 -18.16
C ALA A 35 -1.07 9.94 -18.12
N THR A 36 -1.66 10.22 -19.29
CA THR A 36 -3.00 10.81 -19.39
C THR A 36 -4.06 9.83 -18.89
N LYS A 37 -3.93 8.54 -19.22
CA LYS A 37 -4.83 7.50 -18.75
C LYS A 37 -4.70 7.23 -17.26
N GLU A 38 -3.48 7.18 -16.74
CA GLU A 38 -3.25 7.07 -15.29
C GLU A 38 -3.96 8.19 -14.54
N SER A 39 -3.84 9.43 -15.02
CA SER A 39 -4.53 10.58 -14.43
C SER A 39 -6.06 10.41 -14.48
N GLN A 40 -6.62 9.90 -15.57
CA GLN A 40 -8.05 9.66 -15.69
C GLN A 40 -8.54 8.57 -14.73
N ILE A 41 -7.83 7.45 -14.64
CA ILE A 41 -8.14 6.36 -13.71
C ILE A 41 -8.07 6.87 -12.26
N MET A 42 -7.01 7.60 -11.91
CA MET A 42 -6.88 8.19 -10.58
C MET A 42 -8.01 9.17 -10.26
N LYS A 43 -8.40 10.03 -11.21
CA LYS A 43 -9.55 10.93 -11.04
C LYS A 43 -10.84 10.15 -10.83
N LEU A 44 -11.05 9.04 -11.54
CA LEU A 44 -12.21 8.17 -11.35
C LEU A 44 -12.22 7.58 -9.93
N LEU A 45 -11.09 7.01 -9.49
CA LEU A 45 -10.93 6.42 -8.15
C LEU A 45 -11.13 7.45 -7.03
N GLN A 46 -10.66 8.68 -7.23
CA GLN A 46 -10.77 9.77 -6.26
C GLN A 46 -12.12 10.49 -6.30
N SER A 47 -12.91 10.31 -7.36
CA SER A 47 -14.20 10.98 -7.48
C SER A 47 -15.18 10.47 -6.42
N GLY A 48 -15.64 11.35 -5.54
CA GLY A 48 -16.60 11.02 -4.48
C GLY A 48 -18.00 10.63 -4.99
N LYS A 49 -18.22 10.67 -6.31
CA LYS A 49 -19.45 10.22 -6.98
C LYS A 49 -19.39 8.76 -7.41
N ALA A 50 -18.20 8.16 -7.46
CA ALA A 50 -18.05 6.79 -7.92
C ALA A 50 -18.43 5.83 -6.79
N LYS A 51 -19.50 5.06 -7.02
CA LYS A 51 -20.00 4.03 -6.10
C LYS A 51 -19.33 2.67 -6.34
N TYR A 52 -18.05 2.65 -6.72
CA TYR A 52 -17.36 1.39 -6.96
C TYR A 52 -17.16 0.60 -5.67
N GLU A 53 -17.13 -0.73 -5.79
CA GLU A 53 -16.77 -1.60 -4.68
C GLU A 53 -15.24 -1.61 -4.52
N VAL A 54 -14.77 -1.25 -3.33
CA VAL A 54 -13.34 -1.06 -3.06
C VAL A 54 -12.55 -2.35 -3.30
N GLU A 55 -13.07 -3.50 -2.89
CA GLU A 55 -12.44 -4.80 -3.08
C GLU A 55 -12.31 -5.16 -4.57
N GLN A 56 -13.39 -4.94 -5.35
CA GLN A 56 -13.36 -5.20 -6.79
C GLN A 56 -12.40 -4.24 -7.50
N ALA A 57 -12.36 -2.96 -7.11
CA ALA A 57 -11.41 -1.99 -7.64
C ALA A 57 -9.96 -2.40 -7.35
N MET A 58 -9.66 -2.96 -6.17
CA MET A 58 -8.32 -3.47 -5.85
C MET A 58 -7.92 -4.62 -6.76
N VAL A 59 -8.82 -5.60 -6.96
CA VAL A 59 -8.58 -6.74 -7.86
C VAL A 59 -8.32 -6.26 -9.28
N LEU A 60 -9.12 -5.32 -9.78
CA LEU A 60 -8.93 -4.73 -11.10
C LEU A 60 -7.57 -4.01 -11.23
N CYS A 61 -7.17 -3.22 -10.22
CA CYS A 61 -5.86 -2.56 -10.22
C CYS A 61 -4.71 -3.59 -10.18
N GLN A 62 -4.81 -4.65 -9.39
CA GLN A 62 -3.82 -5.74 -9.33
C GLN A 62 -3.68 -6.45 -10.68
N MET A 63 -4.79 -6.81 -11.33
CA MET A 63 -4.81 -7.51 -12.62
C MET A 63 -4.24 -6.68 -13.78
N SER A 64 -4.31 -5.36 -13.65
CA SER A 64 -3.79 -4.40 -14.63
C SER A 64 -2.40 -3.84 -14.26
N HIS A 65 -1.77 -4.32 -13.20
CA HIS A 65 -0.48 -3.82 -12.70
C HIS A 65 -0.47 -2.30 -12.47
N PHE A 66 -1.59 -1.75 -11.99
CA PHE A 66 -1.74 -0.32 -11.73
C PHE A 66 -1.45 -0.01 -10.26
N ASP A 67 -0.15 0.03 -9.91
CA ASP A 67 0.32 0.17 -8.52
C ASP A 67 -0.15 1.48 -7.87
N ALA A 68 -0.22 2.58 -8.63
CA ALA A 68 -0.65 3.88 -8.12
C ALA A 68 -2.10 3.87 -7.61
N GLY A 69 -3.01 3.25 -8.37
CA GLY A 69 -4.40 3.08 -7.96
C GLY A 69 -4.56 2.09 -6.82
N LEU A 70 -3.77 0.99 -6.84
CA LEU A 70 -3.78 0.00 -5.79
C LEU A 70 -3.34 0.58 -4.43
N LEU A 71 -2.25 1.34 -4.41
CA LEU A 71 -1.78 2.04 -3.21
C LEU A 71 -2.83 3.03 -2.67
N TYR A 72 -3.48 3.78 -3.55
CA TYR A 72 -4.57 4.68 -3.16
C TYR A 72 -5.74 3.92 -2.52
N LEU A 73 -6.14 2.79 -3.11
CA LEU A 73 -7.22 1.96 -2.58
C LEU A 73 -6.85 1.35 -1.23
N TYR A 74 -5.62 0.89 -1.03
CA TYR A 74 -5.15 0.42 0.28
C TYR A 74 -5.17 1.54 1.34
N GLU A 75 -4.76 2.77 0.98
CA GLU A 75 -4.82 3.91 1.90
C GLU A 75 -6.27 4.23 2.29
N LYS A 76 -7.18 4.25 1.31
CA LYS A 76 -8.61 4.47 1.52
C LYS A 76 -9.25 3.38 2.39
N ALA A 77 -8.85 2.12 2.21
CA ALA A 77 -9.31 0.98 3.00
C ALA A 77 -8.56 0.82 4.34
N LYS A 78 -7.60 1.69 4.67
CA LYS A 78 -6.73 1.59 5.85
C LYS A 78 -5.95 0.27 5.94
N MET A 79 -5.61 -0.32 4.81
CA MET A 79 -4.83 -1.56 4.71
C MET A 79 -3.33 -1.24 4.71
N PHE A 80 -2.83 -0.59 5.76
CA PHE A 80 -1.45 -0.07 5.78
C PHE A 80 -0.40 -1.19 5.75
N LYS A 81 -0.69 -2.36 6.34
CA LYS A 81 0.17 -3.55 6.19
C LYS A 81 0.41 -3.95 4.74
N GLN A 82 -0.60 -3.85 3.88
CA GLN A 82 -0.45 -4.20 2.46
C GLN A 82 0.43 -3.18 1.73
N ILE A 83 0.31 -1.89 2.08
CA ILE A 83 1.20 -0.83 1.59
C ILE A 83 2.65 -1.11 1.99
N LEU A 84 2.87 -1.45 3.27
CA LEU A 84 4.19 -1.77 3.80
C LEU A 84 4.80 -2.99 3.08
N ASN A 85 4.04 -4.08 2.97
CA ASN A 85 4.46 -5.30 2.27
C ASN A 85 4.80 -5.04 0.80
N ASN A 86 4.05 -4.17 0.12
CA ASN A 86 4.36 -3.79 -1.24
C ASN A 86 5.73 -3.10 -1.33
N PHE A 87 6.03 -2.17 -0.42
CA PHE A 87 7.34 -1.51 -0.40
C PHE A 87 8.48 -2.44 0.01
N ILE A 88 8.24 -3.34 0.97
CA ILE A 88 9.17 -4.42 1.34
C ILE A 88 9.47 -5.31 0.11
N ALA A 89 8.45 -5.72 -0.65
CA ALA A 89 8.62 -6.54 -1.84
C ALA A 89 9.42 -5.83 -2.95
N THR A 90 9.27 -4.50 -3.07
CA THR A 90 10.09 -3.68 -3.98
C THR A 90 11.47 -3.31 -3.43
N ASN A 91 11.82 -3.82 -2.24
CA ASN A 91 13.04 -3.51 -1.50
C ASN A 91 13.29 -2.00 -1.30
N ASN A 92 12.22 -1.21 -1.15
CA ASN A 92 12.30 0.23 -1.02
C ASN A 92 12.32 0.63 0.45
N SER A 93 13.47 0.45 1.08
CA SER A 93 13.71 0.69 2.51
C SER A 93 13.32 2.10 2.96
N THR A 94 13.49 3.12 2.10
CA THR A 94 13.09 4.50 2.41
C THR A 94 11.57 4.64 2.53
N LYS A 95 10.82 4.10 1.57
CA LYS A 95 9.34 4.14 1.59
C LYS A 95 8.73 3.31 2.72
N VAL A 96 9.39 2.21 3.11
CA VAL A 96 8.99 1.41 4.29
C VAL A 96 9.01 2.30 5.53
N LEU A 97 10.12 3.01 5.78
CA LEU A 97 10.24 3.91 6.92
C LEU A 97 9.22 5.07 6.87
N GLU A 98 9.05 5.70 5.70
CA GLU A 98 8.04 6.77 5.51
C GLU A 98 6.62 6.27 5.79
N THR A 99 6.29 5.04 5.39
CA THR A 99 4.98 4.42 5.63
C THR A 99 4.76 4.18 7.13
N CYS A 100 5.77 3.67 7.84
CA CYS A 100 5.73 3.51 9.29
C CYS A 100 5.63 4.85 10.02
N GLN A 101 6.32 5.89 9.56
CA GLN A 101 6.20 7.23 10.15
C GLN A 101 4.80 7.83 9.92
N LYS A 102 4.24 7.68 8.71
CA LYS A 102 2.92 8.24 8.34
C LYS A 102 1.76 7.52 9.03
N TYR A 103 1.80 6.18 9.10
CA TYR A 103 0.67 5.37 9.57
C TYR A 103 0.93 4.64 10.88
N GLY A 104 2.16 4.61 11.38
CA GLY A 104 2.51 3.85 12.58
C GLY A 104 1.99 4.44 13.89
N ASP A 105 1.31 5.60 13.86
CA ASP A 105 0.46 6.06 14.97
C ASP A 105 -0.92 5.39 14.95
N GLN A 106 -1.45 5.11 13.76
CA GLN A 106 -2.75 4.44 13.59
C GLN A 106 -2.61 2.92 13.72
N GLU A 107 -1.54 2.35 13.15
CA GLU A 107 -1.24 0.93 13.20
C GLU A 107 0.20 0.71 13.69
N PRO A 108 0.41 0.62 15.01
CA PRO A 108 1.75 0.48 15.58
C PRO A 108 2.46 -0.82 15.17
N ASN A 109 1.70 -1.86 14.83
CA ASN A 109 2.24 -3.14 14.36
C ASN A 109 3.12 -2.99 13.10
N LEU A 110 2.93 -1.92 12.30
CA LEU A 110 3.78 -1.64 11.14
C LEU A 110 5.26 -1.45 11.52
N TRP A 111 5.54 -0.92 12.71
CA TRP A 111 6.93 -0.78 13.17
C TRP A 111 7.56 -2.13 13.45
N VAL A 112 6.79 -3.09 13.97
CA VAL A 112 7.26 -4.46 14.22
C VAL A 112 7.57 -5.17 12.91
N ASP A 113 6.66 -5.07 11.93
CA ASP A 113 6.86 -5.65 10.60
C ASP A 113 8.06 -5.01 9.88
N ALA A 114 8.24 -3.69 10.02
CA ALA A 114 9.40 -2.99 9.52
C ALA A 114 10.70 -3.42 10.22
N LEU A 115 10.69 -3.62 11.54
CA LEU A 115 11.87 -4.10 12.28
C LEU A 115 12.32 -5.46 11.76
N TRP A 116 11.39 -6.38 11.51
CA TRP A 116 11.69 -7.68 10.89
C TRP A 116 12.29 -7.55 9.49
N TYR A 117 11.84 -6.58 8.71
CA TYR A 117 12.44 -6.31 7.40
C TYR A 117 13.85 -5.73 7.53
N PHE A 118 14.01 -4.68 8.33
CA PHE A 118 15.28 -3.99 8.54
C PHE A 118 16.32 -4.83 9.26
N SER A 119 15.92 -5.76 10.13
CA SER A 119 16.85 -6.72 10.74
C SER A 119 17.51 -7.63 9.70
N ASN A 120 16.82 -7.90 8.59
CA ASN A 120 17.36 -8.68 7.47
C ASN A 120 18.05 -7.82 6.41
N THR A 121 18.08 -6.49 6.59
CA THR A 121 18.71 -5.55 5.66
C THR A 121 19.96 -5.00 6.33
N ASP A 122 21.09 -4.88 5.62
CA ASP A 122 22.34 -4.31 6.18
C ASP A 122 22.27 -2.78 6.45
N ASP A 123 21.06 -2.23 6.63
CA ASP A 123 20.80 -0.80 6.81
C ASP A 123 20.60 -0.47 8.30
N ASN A 124 21.71 -0.48 9.03
CA ASN A 124 21.72 -0.27 10.49
C ASN A 124 21.15 1.09 10.93
N ASP A 125 21.28 2.14 10.11
CA ASP A 125 20.76 3.47 10.46
C ASP A 125 19.22 3.45 10.54
N LYS A 126 18.56 2.87 9.53
CA LYS A 126 17.10 2.74 9.52
C LYS A 126 16.60 1.77 10.58
N THR A 127 17.34 0.68 10.85
CA THR A 127 17.02 -0.25 11.94
C THR A 127 17.00 0.47 13.29
N ILE A 128 18.00 1.31 13.58
CA ILE A 128 18.07 2.09 14.83
C ILE A 128 16.89 3.07 14.92
N GLN A 129 16.54 3.75 13.82
CA GLN A 129 15.39 4.66 13.80
C GLN A 129 14.06 3.95 14.11
N VAL A 130 13.82 2.79 13.47
CA VAL A 130 12.64 1.95 13.75
C VAL A 130 12.62 1.48 15.20
N LEU A 131 13.78 1.05 15.70
CA LEU A 131 13.92 0.57 17.07
C LEU A 131 13.61 1.65 18.11
N ASN A 132 14.12 2.87 17.90
CA ASN A 132 13.83 4.02 18.77
C ASN A 132 12.32 4.33 18.80
N GLU A 133 11.63 4.25 17.66
CA GLU A 133 10.18 4.46 17.62
C GLU A 133 9.39 3.35 18.32
N ILE A 134 9.84 2.09 18.19
CA ILE A 134 9.27 0.95 18.93
C ILE A 134 9.44 1.11 20.44
N GLU A 135 10.62 1.54 20.89
CA GLU A 135 10.92 1.77 22.30
C GLU A 135 10.10 2.95 22.85
N ARG A 136 10.08 4.08 22.13
CA ARG A 136 9.29 5.27 22.48
C ARG A 136 7.82 4.95 22.65
N LYS A 137 7.27 4.11 21.77
CA LYS A 137 5.87 3.68 21.78
C LYS A 137 5.62 2.43 22.63
N ARG A 138 6.66 1.82 23.21
CA ARG A 138 6.61 0.57 23.99
C ARG A 138 5.85 -0.55 23.28
N LEU A 139 6.08 -0.70 21.98
CA LEU A 139 5.32 -1.65 21.15
C LEU A 139 5.74 -3.10 21.36
N LEU A 140 6.98 -3.31 21.77
CA LEU A 140 7.54 -4.61 22.06
C LEU A 140 8.20 -4.62 23.43
N GLN A 141 8.17 -5.77 24.08
CA GLN A 141 8.99 -6.01 25.26
C GLN A 141 10.47 -6.09 24.82
N PRO A 142 11.42 -5.57 25.61
CA PRO A 142 12.85 -5.62 25.29
C PRO A 142 13.37 -7.02 24.94
N ILE A 143 12.79 -8.07 25.56
CA ILE A 143 13.15 -9.46 25.25
C ILE A 143 12.82 -9.87 23.82
N MET A 144 11.66 -9.45 23.29
CA MET A 144 11.25 -9.77 21.91
C MET A 144 12.12 -9.04 20.88
N ILE A 145 12.55 -7.82 21.19
CA ILE A 145 13.48 -7.05 20.35
C ILE A 145 14.81 -7.81 20.21
N ILE A 146 15.35 -8.29 21.33
CA ILE A 146 16.60 -9.06 21.34
C ILE A 146 16.44 -10.36 20.55
N GLU A 147 15.31 -11.06 20.67
CA GLU A 147 15.06 -12.27 19.87
C GLU A 147 15.04 -12.00 18.36
N ILE A 148 14.43 -10.90 17.92
CA ILE A 148 14.37 -10.51 16.50
C ILE A 148 15.76 -10.20 15.98
N LEU A 149 16.52 -9.34 16.70
CA LEU A 149 17.85 -8.92 16.30
C LEU A 149 18.89 -10.05 16.38
N SER A 150 18.78 -10.92 17.39
CA SER A 150 19.66 -12.09 17.54
C SER A 150 19.47 -13.10 16.41
N ARG A 151 18.22 -13.28 15.93
CA ARG A 151 17.95 -14.16 14.78
C ARG A 151 18.56 -13.63 13.48
N SER A 152 18.62 -12.32 13.27
CA SER A 152 19.26 -11.73 12.09
C SER A 152 20.78 -11.87 12.11
N GLU A 153 21.46 -11.68 13.25
CA GLU A 153 22.92 -11.91 13.34
C GLU A 153 23.29 -13.39 13.21
N CYS A 154 22.44 -14.30 13.71
CA CYS A 154 22.69 -15.74 13.64
C CYS A 154 22.51 -16.31 12.21
N ALA A 155 21.84 -15.58 11.30
CA ALA A 155 21.70 -15.98 9.90
C ALA A 155 23.01 -15.78 9.11
N THR A 156 23.90 -14.88 9.54
CA THR A 156 25.15 -14.57 8.82
C THR A 156 26.36 -15.39 9.31
N LEU A 157 26.19 -16.23 10.35
CA LEU A 157 27.27 -17.06 10.91
C LEU A 157 27.07 -18.57 10.74
N ALA A 158 26.02 -18.98 10.02
CA ALA A 158 25.79 -20.38 9.62
C ALA A 158 26.13 -20.60 8.13
N VAL A 159 27.39 -20.36 7.76
CA VAL A 159 27.99 -20.93 6.54
C VAL A 159 29.44 -21.33 6.79
#